data_AF-A0A9X1P9M1-F1
#
_entry.id   AF-A0A9X1P9M1-F1
#
_cell.length_a   1.000
_cell.length_b   1.000
_cell.length_c   1.000
_cell.angle_alpha   90.00
_cell.angle_beta   90.00
_cell.angle_gamma   90.00
#
_symmetry.space_group_name_H-M   'P 1'
#
loop_
_entity.id
_entity.type
_entity.pdbx_description
1 polymer ?
#
loop_
_entity_poly.entity_id
_entity_poly.type
_entity_poly.pdbx_seq_one_letter_code
_entity_poly.pdbx_strand_id
1 'polypeptide(L)'
;MTKTLQIANILALIVTVVMNYLSNTGIFNDNTMATVSAEYQNFFTPSGYAFSIWGIIYIGLAAFAIYQSKGLFNDKKAPELVGKIGWLFVISCIANCLWIIAWLYDYTGASVLIMTVLLASLLGIVIRTRMEMDLITMKKIAFEWWPFALYLGWITVALIANVAAYLTKIGWDGFGISANVWTIIMIGVAGFVQLFLTWNRNLREAAMVGAWGLAAVAVANWEAHKDIAFTAVAVVAVILISNGVHAYVNRGKHYLIQKNGTTMAK
;
A
#
# COMPACT_ATOMS: atom_id res chain seq x y z
N MET A 1 -1.34 19.06 -21.58
CA MET A 1 -1.48 17.71 -20.99
C MET A 1 -1.51 17.70 -19.47
N THR A 2 -0.67 18.49 -18.77
CA THR A 2 -0.60 18.44 -17.29
C THR A 2 -1.92 18.78 -16.58
N LYS A 3 -2.68 19.78 -17.06
CA LYS A 3 -4.02 20.10 -16.51
C LYS A 3 -4.98 18.91 -16.63
N THR A 4 -4.98 18.21 -17.76
CA THR A 4 -5.78 17.00 -17.98
C THR A 4 -5.43 15.92 -16.97
N LEU A 5 -4.15 15.68 -16.71
CA LEU A 5 -3.70 14.72 -15.69
C LEU A 5 -4.13 15.14 -14.28
N GLN A 6 -4.01 16.43 -13.94
CA GLN A 6 -4.44 16.92 -12.62
C GLN A 6 -5.94 16.65 -12.38
N ILE A 7 -6.79 17.01 -13.36
CA ILE A 7 -8.24 16.78 -13.29
C ILE A 7 -8.55 15.29 -13.23
N ALA A 8 -7.94 14.49 -14.09
CA ALA A 8 -8.15 13.04 -14.12
C ALA A 8 -7.76 12.37 -12.80
N ASN A 9 -6.63 12.77 -12.20
CA ASN A 9 -6.18 12.28 -10.89
C ASN A 9 -7.20 12.60 -9.79
N ILE A 10 -7.74 13.82 -9.77
CA ILE A 10 -8.74 14.25 -8.77
C ILE A 10 -10.03 13.45 -8.94
N LEU A 11 -10.56 13.37 -10.17
CA LEU A 11 -11.80 12.64 -10.44
C LEU A 11 -11.66 11.15 -10.15
N ALA A 12 -10.54 10.53 -10.57
CA ALA A 12 -10.28 9.12 -10.32
C ALA A 12 -10.21 8.82 -8.83
N LEU A 13 -9.55 9.67 -8.03
CA LEU A 13 -9.50 9.50 -6.58
C LEU A 13 -10.88 9.66 -5.93
N ILE A 14 -11.68 10.65 -6.34
CA ILE A 14 -13.04 10.83 -5.82
C ILE A 14 -13.87 9.57 -6.05
N VAL A 15 -13.84 9.02 -7.27
CA VAL A 15 -14.53 7.78 -7.60
C VAL A 15 -14.01 6.61 -6.74
N THR A 16 -12.70 6.48 -6.57
CA THR A 16 -12.12 5.42 -5.71
C THR A 16 -12.58 5.51 -4.26
N VAL A 17 -12.60 6.71 -3.67
CA VAL A 17 -13.05 6.91 -2.28
C VAL A 17 -14.54 6.59 -2.14
N VAL A 18 -15.37 7.02 -3.08
CA VAL A 18 -16.80 6.69 -3.11
C VAL A 18 -17.02 5.18 -3.24
N MET A 19 -16.30 4.52 -4.17
CA MET A 19 -16.38 3.07 -4.35
C MET A 19 -15.97 2.31 -3.08
N ASN A 20 -14.93 2.76 -2.39
CA ASN A 20 -14.50 2.12 -1.14
C ASN A 20 -15.52 2.32 -0.02
N TYR A 21 -16.13 3.49 0.11
CA TYR A 21 -17.23 3.70 1.04
C TYR A 21 -18.41 2.75 0.75
N LEU A 22 -18.87 2.73 -0.50
CA LEU A 22 -19.96 1.85 -0.96
C LEU A 22 -19.65 0.36 -0.77
N SER A 23 -18.38 -0.04 -0.88
CA SER A 23 -17.94 -1.43 -0.66
C SER A 23 -18.21 -1.98 0.75
N ASN A 24 -18.51 -1.10 1.70
CA ASN A 24 -18.81 -1.46 3.09
C ASN A 24 -20.29 -1.28 3.45
N THR A 25 -21.15 -0.84 2.53
CA THR A 25 -22.58 -0.63 2.80
C THR A 25 -23.47 -1.81 2.43
N GLY A 26 -22.94 -2.84 1.77
CA GLY A 26 -23.71 -3.97 1.26
C GLY A 26 -24.34 -3.74 -0.12
N ILE A 27 -24.12 -2.58 -0.75
CA ILE A 27 -24.78 -2.24 -2.03
C ILE A 27 -24.34 -3.13 -3.21
N PHE A 28 -23.17 -3.75 -3.11
CA PHE A 28 -22.64 -4.65 -4.14
C PHE A 28 -22.83 -6.09 -3.71
N ASN A 29 -23.77 -6.78 -4.37
CA ASN A 29 -24.03 -8.21 -4.18
C ASN A 29 -24.36 -8.61 -2.73
N ASP A 30 -25.02 -7.73 -1.97
CA ASP A 30 -25.33 -7.90 -0.54
C ASP A 30 -24.11 -8.24 0.34
N ASN A 31 -22.92 -7.93 -0.17
CA ASN A 31 -21.63 -8.25 0.44
C ASN A 31 -20.91 -6.99 0.91
N THR A 32 -20.04 -7.18 1.89
CA THR A 32 -19.05 -6.20 2.32
C THR A 32 -17.65 -6.78 2.20
N MET A 33 -16.64 -5.92 2.27
CA MET A 33 -15.25 -6.37 2.35
C MET A 33 -15.02 -7.37 3.48
N ALA A 34 -15.69 -7.14 4.62
CA ALA A 34 -15.59 -8.00 5.79
C ALA A 34 -16.28 -9.36 5.59
N THR A 35 -17.46 -9.40 4.94
CA THR A 35 -18.19 -10.68 4.75
C THR A 35 -17.43 -11.62 3.81
N VAL A 36 -16.97 -11.12 2.67
CA VAL A 36 -16.17 -11.94 1.72
C VAL A 36 -14.84 -12.36 2.35
N SER A 37 -14.20 -11.48 3.13
CA SER A 37 -12.95 -11.85 3.83
C SER A 37 -13.17 -12.91 4.90
N ALA A 38 -14.36 -12.98 5.52
CA ALA A 38 -14.71 -14.01 6.50
C ALA A 38 -15.01 -15.36 5.83
N GLU A 39 -15.57 -15.35 4.62
CA GLU A 39 -15.85 -16.57 3.85
C GLU A 39 -14.56 -17.32 3.47
N TYR A 40 -13.52 -16.59 3.05
CA TYR A 40 -12.22 -17.16 2.67
C TYR A 40 -11.14 -16.98 3.75
N GLN A 41 -11.57 -16.97 5.01
CA GLN A 41 -10.68 -16.78 6.13
C GLN A 41 -9.61 -17.88 6.17
N ASN A 42 -8.36 -17.45 6.30
CA ASN A 42 -7.20 -18.31 6.49
C ASN A 42 -6.29 -17.66 7.53
N PHE A 43 -5.25 -18.37 7.98
CA PHE A 43 -4.41 -17.85 9.07
C PHE A 43 -3.61 -16.59 8.70
N PHE A 44 -3.46 -16.25 7.41
CA PHE A 44 -2.85 -14.97 7.00
C PHE A 44 -3.87 -13.82 6.93
N THR A 45 -5.17 -14.09 6.97
CA THR A 45 -6.19 -13.04 6.99
C THR A 45 -6.01 -12.19 8.25
N PRO A 46 -5.72 -10.88 8.14
CA PRO A 46 -5.50 -10.03 9.31
C PRO A 46 -6.82 -9.75 10.03
N SER A 47 -6.72 -9.36 11.30
CA SER A 47 -7.87 -8.87 12.06
C SER A 47 -8.54 -7.67 11.35
N GLY A 48 -9.86 -7.56 11.45
CA GLY A 48 -10.66 -6.58 10.70
C GLY A 48 -10.24 -5.11 10.90
N TYR A 49 -9.65 -4.77 12.05
CA TYR A 49 -9.13 -3.41 12.28
C TYR A 49 -7.99 -3.04 11.31
N ALA A 50 -7.30 -4.01 10.71
CA ALA A 50 -6.20 -3.75 9.78
C ALA A 50 -6.63 -2.88 8.61
N PHE A 51 -7.86 -3.08 8.12
CA PHE A 51 -8.43 -2.38 6.98
C PHE A 51 -8.68 -0.89 7.24
N SER A 52 -8.63 -0.43 8.50
CA SER A 52 -8.71 1.00 8.83
C SER A 52 -7.55 1.82 8.23
N ILE A 53 -6.45 1.15 7.83
CA ILE A 53 -5.35 1.76 7.08
C ILE A 53 -5.77 2.44 5.77
N TRP A 54 -6.86 1.97 5.14
CA TRP A 54 -7.42 2.61 3.95
C TRP A 54 -7.80 4.06 4.21
N GLY A 55 -8.33 4.38 5.39
CA GLY A 55 -8.63 5.76 5.78
C GLY A 55 -7.38 6.64 5.77
N ILE A 56 -6.27 6.16 6.34
CA ILE A 56 -4.99 6.87 6.35
C ILE A 56 -4.44 7.05 4.93
N ILE A 57 -4.50 6.00 4.10
CA ILE A 57 -4.07 6.05 2.69
C ILE A 57 -4.90 7.07 1.92
N TYR A 58 -6.22 7.06 2.04
CA TYR A 58 -7.10 7.99 1.31
C TYR A 58 -6.95 9.43 1.78
N ILE A 59 -6.73 9.68 3.07
CA ILE A 59 -6.38 11.02 3.57
C ILE A 59 -5.07 11.49 2.94
N GLY A 60 -4.05 10.64 2.88
CA GLY A 60 -2.79 10.95 2.21
C GLY A 60 -2.98 11.25 0.72
N LEU A 61 -3.73 10.40 0.01
CA LEU A 61 -3.99 10.58 -1.42
C LEU A 61 -4.83 11.83 -1.70
N ALA A 62 -5.78 12.18 -0.82
CA ALA A 62 -6.54 13.43 -0.90
C ALA A 62 -5.62 14.63 -0.69
N ALA A 63 -4.71 14.57 0.28
CA ALA A 63 -3.71 15.60 0.50
C ALA A 63 -2.79 15.77 -0.73
N PHE A 64 -2.40 14.66 -1.38
CA PHE A 64 -1.71 14.70 -2.68
C PHE A 64 -2.57 15.38 -3.76
N ALA A 65 -3.83 14.98 -3.93
CA ALA A 65 -4.73 15.54 -4.94
C ALA A 65 -4.95 17.05 -4.77
N ILE A 66 -5.05 17.52 -3.53
CA ILE A 66 -5.09 18.95 -3.20
C ILE A 66 -3.76 19.61 -3.53
N TYR A 67 -2.64 19.02 -3.12
CA TYR A 67 -1.32 19.60 -3.35
C TYR A 67 -0.97 19.69 -4.84
N GLN A 68 -1.28 18.65 -5.62
CA GLN A 68 -1.04 18.62 -7.05
C GLN A 68 -1.98 19.56 -7.83
N SER A 69 -3.07 20.07 -7.25
CA SER A 69 -3.99 21.02 -7.90
C SER A 69 -3.41 22.45 -8.07
N LYS A 70 -2.23 22.74 -7.52
CA LYS A 70 -1.55 24.03 -7.73
C LYS A 70 -1.35 24.29 -9.22
N GLY A 71 -1.63 25.52 -9.65
CA GLY A 71 -1.51 25.88 -11.07
C GLY A 71 -2.70 25.48 -11.93
N LEU A 72 -3.74 24.84 -11.36
CA LEU A 72 -4.87 24.37 -12.15
C LEU A 72 -5.73 25.52 -12.68
N PHE A 73 -6.02 26.50 -11.81
CA PHE A 73 -6.90 27.64 -12.10
C PHE A 73 -6.16 29.00 -12.17
N ASN A 74 -4.82 28.99 -12.22
CA ASN A 74 -4.02 30.20 -12.38
C ASN A 74 -2.77 29.92 -13.24
N ASP A 75 -2.03 30.96 -13.59
CA ASP A 75 -0.83 30.86 -14.45
C ASP A 75 0.40 30.27 -13.73
N LYS A 76 0.24 29.70 -12.52
CA LYS A 76 1.34 29.06 -11.80
C LYS A 76 1.65 27.70 -12.43
N LYS A 77 2.93 27.34 -12.46
CA LYS A 77 3.39 26.02 -12.96
C LYS A 77 2.86 24.89 -12.05
N ALA A 78 2.30 23.85 -12.67
CA ALA A 78 1.91 22.63 -11.97
C ALA A 78 3.12 21.90 -11.38
N PRO A 79 2.95 21.14 -10.28
CA PRO A 79 4.04 20.34 -9.72
C PRO A 79 4.59 19.33 -10.74
N GLU A 80 5.92 19.24 -10.85
CA GLU A 80 6.60 18.37 -11.82
C GLU A 80 6.27 16.89 -11.65
N LEU A 81 5.95 16.48 -10.41
CA LEU A 81 5.54 15.12 -10.08
C LEU A 81 4.33 14.65 -10.90
N VAL A 82 3.39 15.53 -11.24
CA VAL A 82 2.20 15.16 -12.03
C VAL A 82 2.61 14.57 -13.39
N GLY A 83 3.61 15.17 -14.03
CA GLY A 83 4.15 14.66 -15.29
C GLY A 83 4.88 13.32 -15.12
N LYS A 84 5.64 13.16 -14.03
CA LYS A 84 6.38 11.91 -13.73
C LYS A 84 5.44 10.74 -13.43
N ILE A 85 4.37 10.98 -12.68
CA ILE A 85 3.31 9.99 -12.39
C ILE A 85 2.56 9.64 -13.69
N GLY A 86 2.22 10.64 -14.49
CA GLY A 86 1.43 10.46 -15.71
C GLY A 86 0.08 9.81 -15.41
N TRP A 87 -0.31 8.85 -16.24
CA TRP A 87 -1.58 8.11 -16.10
C TRP A 87 -1.55 6.98 -15.07
N LEU A 88 -0.39 6.66 -14.47
CA LEU A 88 -0.26 5.52 -13.56
C LEU A 88 -1.16 5.64 -12.33
N PHE A 89 -1.38 6.86 -11.82
CA PHE A 89 -2.28 7.04 -10.69
C PHE A 89 -3.74 6.76 -11.07
N VAL A 90 -4.19 7.26 -12.23
CA VAL A 90 -5.53 6.95 -12.75
C VAL A 90 -5.71 5.45 -12.95
N ILE A 91 -4.71 4.76 -13.51
CA ILE A 91 -4.74 3.30 -13.66
C ILE A 91 -4.84 2.62 -12.29
N SER A 92 -4.09 3.08 -11.28
CA SER A 92 -4.17 2.53 -9.92
C SER A 92 -5.55 2.74 -9.27
N CYS A 93 -6.21 3.87 -9.53
CA CYS A 93 -7.57 4.17 -9.08
C CYS A 93 -8.61 3.26 -9.75
N ILE A 94 -8.52 3.10 -11.07
CA ILE A 94 -9.39 2.20 -11.84
C ILE A 94 -9.21 0.76 -11.36
N ALA A 95 -7.96 0.30 -11.23
CA ALA A 95 -7.65 -1.03 -10.71
C ALA A 95 -8.18 -1.22 -9.28
N ASN A 96 -8.12 -0.20 -8.42
CA ASN A 96 -8.71 -0.28 -7.08
C ASN A 96 -10.24 -0.48 -7.14
N CYS A 97 -10.95 0.33 -7.93
CA CYS A 97 -12.40 0.20 -8.10
C CYS A 97 -12.79 -1.16 -8.69
N LEU A 98 -12.07 -1.64 -9.69
CA LEU A 98 -12.32 -2.94 -10.31
C LEU A 98 -12.00 -4.09 -9.36
N TRP A 99 -10.96 -3.94 -8.53
CA TRP A 99 -10.63 -4.93 -7.50
C TRP A 99 -11.75 -5.02 -6.46
N ILE A 100 -12.31 -3.90 -6.01
CA ILE A 100 -13.47 -3.87 -5.11
C ILE A 100 -14.63 -4.69 -5.70
N ILE A 101 -14.98 -4.43 -6.95
CA ILE A 101 -16.07 -5.13 -7.64
C ILE A 101 -15.74 -6.63 -7.76
N ALA A 102 -14.55 -6.97 -8.25
CA ALA A 102 -14.13 -8.36 -8.39
C ALA A 102 -14.15 -9.10 -7.05
N TRP A 103 -13.76 -8.46 -5.96
CA TRP A 103 -13.79 -9.04 -4.62
C TRP A 103 -15.23 -9.28 -4.13
N LEU A 104 -16.11 -8.27 -4.21
CA LEU A 104 -17.47 -8.36 -3.66
C LEU A 104 -18.39 -9.31 -4.45
N TYR A 105 -18.13 -9.47 -5.74
CA TYR A 105 -18.79 -10.46 -6.60
C TYR A 105 -18.05 -11.80 -6.64
N ASP A 106 -17.11 -12.03 -5.72
CA ASP A 106 -16.48 -13.31 -5.51
C ASP A 106 -15.62 -13.82 -6.71
N TYR A 107 -15.16 -12.91 -7.56
CA TYR A 107 -14.20 -13.18 -8.63
C TYR A 107 -12.75 -13.14 -8.09
N THR A 108 -12.43 -13.96 -7.09
CA THR A 108 -11.15 -13.91 -6.36
C THR A 108 -9.90 -14.14 -7.22
N GLY A 109 -9.98 -14.95 -8.27
CA GLY A 109 -8.86 -15.10 -9.22
C GLY A 109 -8.62 -13.84 -10.06
N ALA A 110 -9.71 -13.19 -10.53
CA ALA A 110 -9.60 -11.93 -11.24
C ALA A 110 -9.13 -10.80 -10.33
N SER A 111 -9.52 -10.80 -9.06
CA SER A 111 -9.10 -9.79 -8.09
C SER A 111 -7.59 -9.82 -7.84
N VAL A 112 -6.94 -11.00 -7.85
CA VAL A 112 -5.46 -11.13 -7.81
C VAL A 112 -4.81 -10.45 -9.01
N LEU A 113 -5.31 -10.70 -10.23
CA LEU A 113 -4.77 -10.09 -11.45
C LEU A 113 -4.92 -8.56 -11.43
N ILE A 114 -6.09 -8.06 -11.03
CA ILE A 114 -6.37 -6.63 -10.94
C ILE A 114 -5.51 -5.97 -9.85
N MET A 115 -5.35 -6.60 -8.68
CA MET A 115 -4.48 -6.09 -7.63
C MET A 115 -3.00 -6.08 -8.07
N THR A 116 -2.59 -7.02 -8.92
CA THR A 116 -1.25 -7.02 -9.52
C THR A 116 -1.05 -5.81 -10.45
N VAL A 117 -2.05 -5.44 -11.24
CA VAL A 117 -2.02 -4.19 -12.06
C VAL A 117 -1.93 -2.96 -11.18
N LEU A 118 -2.66 -2.94 -10.06
CA LEU A 118 -2.61 -1.88 -9.07
C LEU A 118 -1.20 -1.76 -8.47
N LEU A 119 -0.61 -2.87 -8.01
CA LEU A 119 0.75 -2.92 -7.48
C LEU A 119 1.79 -2.46 -8.51
N ALA A 120 1.70 -2.96 -9.75
CA ALA A 120 2.59 -2.57 -10.84
C ALA A 120 2.50 -1.06 -11.14
N SER A 121 1.30 -0.48 -11.05
CA SER A 121 1.10 0.96 -11.23
C SER A 121 1.79 1.77 -10.11
N LEU A 122 1.67 1.33 -8.85
CA LEU A 122 2.34 1.97 -7.71
C LEU A 122 3.87 1.84 -7.79
N LEU A 123 4.39 0.67 -8.16
CA LEU A 123 5.82 0.48 -8.41
C LEU A 123 6.31 1.37 -9.56
N GLY A 124 5.53 1.48 -10.63
CA GLY A 124 5.81 2.40 -11.73
C GLY A 124 5.91 3.85 -11.27
N ILE A 125 5.02 4.30 -10.37
CA ILE A 125 5.09 5.63 -9.76
C ILE A 125 6.38 5.80 -8.97
N VAL A 126 6.71 4.87 -8.08
CA VAL A 126 7.93 4.88 -7.26
C VAL A 126 9.19 4.97 -8.13
N ILE A 127 9.26 4.18 -9.20
CA ILE A 127 10.40 4.15 -10.12
C ILE A 127 10.51 5.46 -10.90
N ARG A 128 9.44 5.90 -11.56
CA ARG A 128 9.44 7.12 -12.41
C ARG A 128 9.67 8.40 -11.64
N THR A 129 9.19 8.44 -10.39
CA THR A 129 9.38 9.62 -9.53
C THR A 129 10.72 9.61 -8.80
N ARG A 130 11.48 8.51 -8.86
CA ARG A 130 12.68 8.29 -8.05
C ARG A 130 12.41 8.60 -6.56
N MET A 131 11.25 8.13 -6.10
CA MET A 131 10.75 8.36 -4.74
C MET A 131 11.79 7.99 -3.69
N GLU A 132 12.01 8.87 -2.71
CA GLU A 132 12.99 8.72 -1.62
C GLU A 132 14.45 8.51 -2.10
N MET A 133 14.77 8.91 -3.34
CA MET A 133 16.12 8.86 -3.90
C MET A 133 16.65 10.24 -4.35
N ASP A 134 15.77 11.23 -4.46
CA ASP A 134 16.10 12.59 -4.89
C ASP A 134 16.09 13.59 -3.70
N LEU A 135 16.86 14.68 -3.80
CA LEU A 135 16.86 15.75 -2.81
C LEU A 135 15.64 16.68 -3.01
N ILE A 136 14.63 16.59 -2.14
CA ILE A 136 13.42 17.43 -2.23
C ILE A 136 13.02 18.00 -0.85
N THR A 137 12.13 18.98 -0.79
CA THR A 137 11.73 19.55 0.50
C THR A 137 10.82 18.61 1.28
N MET A 138 10.81 18.68 2.62
CA MET A 138 9.90 17.87 3.47
C MET A 138 8.44 18.02 3.06
N LYS A 139 8.04 19.22 2.65
CA LYS A 139 6.70 19.48 2.15
C LYS A 139 6.39 18.63 0.91
N LYS A 140 7.32 18.50 -0.02
CA LYS A 140 7.13 17.63 -1.18
C LYS A 140 7.08 16.17 -0.75
N ILE A 141 7.99 15.69 0.11
CA ILE A 141 7.94 14.31 0.62
C ILE A 141 6.55 13.98 1.20
N ALA A 142 6.06 14.81 2.11
CA ALA A 142 4.81 14.56 2.82
C ALA A 142 3.57 14.51 1.92
N PHE A 143 3.51 15.36 0.88
CA PHE A 143 2.34 15.45 -0.01
C PHE A 143 2.50 14.71 -1.33
N GLU A 144 3.72 14.40 -1.77
CA GLU A 144 4.02 13.79 -3.07
C GLU A 144 4.47 12.33 -2.96
N TRP A 145 5.11 11.93 -1.85
CA TRP A 145 5.71 10.59 -1.72
C TRP A 145 4.99 9.71 -0.70
N TRP A 146 4.83 10.19 0.54
CA TRP A 146 4.20 9.40 1.62
C TRP A 146 2.85 8.80 1.23
N PRO A 147 1.92 9.51 0.56
CA PRO A 147 0.64 8.91 0.15
C PRO A 147 0.80 7.62 -0.67
N PHE A 148 1.75 7.62 -1.62
CA PHE A 148 2.02 6.47 -2.47
C PHE A 148 2.88 5.41 -1.79
N ALA A 149 3.80 5.81 -0.91
CA ALA A 149 4.61 4.87 -0.12
C ALA A 149 3.74 4.05 0.84
N LEU A 150 2.82 4.71 1.57
CA LEU A 150 1.85 4.05 2.44
C LEU A 150 0.96 3.10 1.64
N TYR A 151 0.49 3.56 0.47
CA TYR A 151 -0.37 2.75 -0.39
C TYR A 151 0.36 1.51 -0.93
N LEU A 152 1.61 1.66 -1.39
CA LEU A 152 2.45 0.54 -1.83
C LEU A 152 2.64 -0.47 -0.70
N GLY A 153 3.02 -0.02 0.49
CA GLY A 153 3.24 -0.88 1.65
C GLY A 153 2.03 -1.74 1.96
N TRP A 154 0.84 -1.15 1.97
CA TRP A 154 -0.40 -1.90 2.18
C TRP A 154 -0.69 -2.91 1.07
N ILE A 155 -0.59 -2.49 -0.19
CA ILE A 155 -0.93 -3.35 -1.33
C ILE A 155 -0.01 -4.57 -1.42
N THR A 156 1.26 -4.46 -1.03
CA THR A 156 2.15 -5.63 -1.00
C THR A 156 1.69 -6.71 -0.01
N VAL A 157 1.15 -6.33 1.15
CA VAL A 157 0.58 -7.28 2.12
C VAL A 157 -0.81 -7.76 1.67
N ALA A 158 -1.64 -6.84 1.17
CA ALA A 158 -2.98 -7.17 0.70
C ALA A 158 -2.95 -8.16 -0.47
N LEU A 159 -1.95 -8.09 -1.35
CA LEU A 159 -1.80 -9.05 -2.46
C LEU A 159 -1.53 -10.46 -1.95
N ILE A 160 -0.68 -10.61 -0.92
CA ILE A 160 -0.41 -11.91 -0.30
C ILE A 160 -1.71 -12.47 0.31
N ALA A 161 -2.47 -11.65 1.03
CA ALA A 161 -3.77 -12.05 1.57
C ALA A 161 -4.80 -12.40 0.47
N ASN A 162 -4.82 -11.64 -0.62
CA ASN A 162 -5.72 -11.90 -1.74
C ASN A 162 -5.37 -13.22 -2.45
N VAL A 163 -4.09 -13.51 -2.64
CA VAL A 163 -3.63 -14.80 -3.18
C VAL A 163 -3.99 -15.93 -2.23
N ALA A 164 -3.75 -15.77 -0.93
CA ALA A 164 -4.14 -16.77 0.08
C ALA A 164 -5.64 -17.09 0.02
N ALA A 165 -6.50 -16.06 -0.03
CA ALA A 165 -7.95 -16.24 -0.15
C ALA A 165 -8.35 -16.96 -1.45
N TYR A 166 -7.72 -16.63 -2.58
CA TYR A 166 -7.96 -17.34 -3.84
C TYR A 166 -7.55 -18.82 -3.76
N LEU A 167 -6.39 -19.12 -3.18
CA LEU A 167 -5.90 -20.49 -3.01
C LEU A 167 -6.80 -21.30 -2.07
N THR A 168 -7.29 -20.67 -0.99
CA THR A 168 -8.31 -21.27 -0.12
C THR A 168 -9.59 -21.58 -0.90
N LYS A 169 -10.09 -20.64 -1.71
CA LYS A 169 -11.31 -20.83 -2.50
C LYS A 169 -11.23 -22.02 -3.45
N ILE A 170 -10.12 -22.18 -4.16
CA ILE A 170 -9.96 -23.27 -5.13
C ILE A 170 -9.60 -24.62 -4.47
N GLY A 171 -9.50 -24.67 -3.14
CA GLY A 171 -9.14 -25.87 -2.41
C GLY A 171 -7.73 -26.36 -2.70
N TRP A 172 -6.78 -25.43 -2.91
CA TRP A 172 -5.39 -25.80 -3.17
C TRP A 172 -4.81 -26.59 -2.00
N ASP A 173 -4.17 -27.71 -2.31
CA ASP A 173 -3.67 -28.71 -1.35
C ASP A 173 -2.35 -28.31 -0.66
N GLY A 174 -1.81 -27.13 -0.97
CA GLY A 174 -0.57 -26.63 -0.39
C GLY A 174 0.66 -27.46 -0.76
N PHE A 175 0.61 -28.30 -1.81
CA PHE A 175 1.63 -29.30 -2.10
C PHE A 175 1.92 -30.26 -0.93
N GLY A 176 0.91 -30.52 -0.08
CA GLY A 176 1.04 -31.34 1.12
C GLY A 176 1.69 -30.62 2.32
N ILE A 177 2.01 -29.33 2.20
CA ILE A 177 2.48 -28.49 3.31
C ILE A 177 1.27 -27.96 4.10
N SER A 178 1.36 -27.96 5.43
CA SER A 178 0.26 -27.50 6.28
C SER A 178 0.00 -26.00 6.14
N ALA A 179 -1.27 -25.59 6.36
CA ALA A 179 -1.67 -24.18 6.34
C ALA A 179 -0.87 -23.31 7.32
N ASN A 180 -0.52 -23.82 8.51
CA ASN A 180 0.34 -23.11 9.47
C ASN A 180 1.71 -22.77 8.86
N VAL A 181 2.36 -23.76 8.22
CA VAL A 181 3.69 -23.56 7.62
C VAL A 181 3.59 -22.59 6.44
N TRP A 182 2.55 -22.71 5.60
CA TRP A 182 2.31 -21.74 4.52
C TRP A 182 2.13 -20.32 5.04
N THR A 183 1.40 -20.13 6.13
CA THR A 183 1.23 -18.80 6.72
C THR A 183 2.54 -18.24 7.28
N ILE A 184 3.36 -19.07 7.92
CA ILE A 184 4.70 -18.67 8.36
C ILE A 184 5.57 -18.23 7.16
N ILE A 185 5.52 -18.98 6.06
CA ILE A 185 6.21 -18.61 4.80
C ILE A 185 5.69 -17.27 4.27
N MET A 186 4.37 -17.07 4.22
CA MET A 186 3.75 -15.83 3.76
C MET A 186 4.15 -14.62 4.62
N ILE A 187 4.21 -14.78 5.95
CA ILE A 187 4.71 -13.75 6.88
C ILE A 187 6.17 -13.43 6.57
N GLY A 188 7.00 -14.45 6.35
CA GLY A 188 8.40 -14.28 5.97
C GLY A 188 8.58 -13.52 4.65
N VAL A 189 7.81 -13.88 3.62
CA VAL A 189 7.80 -13.20 2.32
C VAL A 189 7.35 -11.75 2.46
N ALA A 190 6.27 -11.49 3.19
CA ALA A 190 5.80 -10.14 3.47
C ALA A 190 6.90 -9.30 4.16
N GLY A 191 7.54 -9.86 5.19
CA GLY A 191 8.65 -9.20 5.89
C GLY A 191 9.84 -8.91 4.98
N PHE A 192 10.24 -9.88 4.17
CA PHE A 192 11.33 -9.71 3.19
C PHE A 192 11.03 -8.57 2.21
N VAL A 193 9.82 -8.51 1.66
CA VAL A 193 9.42 -7.43 0.73
C VAL A 193 9.52 -6.06 1.40
N GLN A 194 9.06 -5.91 2.65
CA GLN A 194 9.16 -4.63 3.37
C GLN A 194 10.62 -4.21 3.65
N LEU A 195 11.46 -5.17 4.03
CA LEU A 195 12.88 -4.93 4.24
C LEU A 195 13.56 -4.54 2.92
N PHE A 196 13.26 -5.24 1.83
CA PHE A 196 13.76 -4.93 0.50
C PHE A 196 13.39 -3.51 0.06
N LEU A 197 12.12 -3.10 0.24
CA LEU A 197 11.68 -1.73 -0.06
C LEU A 197 12.41 -0.69 0.78
N THR A 198 12.70 -0.99 2.04
CA THR A 198 13.45 -0.10 2.93
C THR A 198 14.89 0.07 2.45
N TRP A 199 15.63 -1.02 2.25
CA TRP A 199 17.07 -0.97 1.99
C TRP A 199 17.43 -0.63 0.54
N ASN A 200 16.55 -0.95 -0.43
CA ASN A 200 16.83 -0.67 -1.84
C ASN A 200 16.21 0.65 -2.32
N ARG A 201 15.18 1.15 -1.64
CA ARG A 201 14.41 2.33 -2.08
C ARG A 201 14.18 3.38 -0.98
N ASN A 202 14.73 3.21 0.22
CA ASN A 202 14.53 4.09 1.38
C ASN A 202 13.06 4.21 1.86
N LEU A 203 12.17 3.30 1.44
CA LEU A 203 10.73 3.38 1.69
C LEU A 203 10.34 2.83 3.07
N ARG A 204 10.76 3.53 4.13
CA ARG A 204 10.48 3.15 5.53
C ARG A 204 8.99 3.18 5.85
N GLU A 205 8.26 4.12 5.26
CA GLU A 205 6.84 4.34 5.45
C GLU A 205 6.02 3.16 4.91
N ALA A 206 6.42 2.60 3.76
CA ALA A 206 5.84 1.37 3.23
C ALA A 206 6.01 0.21 4.22
N ALA A 207 7.22 0.06 4.77
CA ALA A 207 7.53 -0.98 5.75
C ALA A 207 6.75 -0.82 7.07
N MET A 208 6.49 0.41 7.53
CA MET A 208 5.64 0.65 8.71
C MET A 208 4.20 0.19 8.46
N VAL A 209 3.68 0.39 7.25
CA VAL A 209 2.34 -0.11 6.88
C VAL A 209 2.34 -1.64 6.75
N GLY A 210 3.41 -2.22 6.21
CA GLY A 210 3.55 -3.67 6.19
C GLY A 210 3.58 -4.28 7.60
N ALA A 211 4.31 -3.64 8.53
CA ALA A 211 4.33 -4.04 9.94
C ALA A 211 2.96 -3.92 10.60
N TRP A 212 2.17 -2.89 10.27
CA TRP A 212 0.77 -2.77 10.70
C TRP A 212 -0.09 -3.96 10.25
N GLY A 213 0.02 -4.35 8.98
CA GLY A 213 -0.70 -5.51 8.45
C GLY A 213 -0.30 -6.82 9.15
N LEU A 214 1.01 -7.06 9.31
CA LEU A 214 1.51 -8.26 10.00
C LEU A 214 1.16 -8.29 11.50
N ALA A 215 1.12 -7.14 12.17
CA ALA A 215 0.65 -7.05 13.55
C ALA A 215 -0.82 -7.49 13.65
N ALA A 216 -1.66 -7.15 12.67
CA ALA A 216 -3.04 -7.61 12.64
C ALA A 216 -3.19 -9.10 12.30
N VAL A 217 -2.26 -9.70 11.55
CA VAL A 217 -2.15 -11.16 11.42
C VAL A 217 -1.81 -11.80 12.76
N ALA A 218 -0.89 -11.20 13.53
CA ALA A 218 -0.56 -11.70 14.87
C ALA A 218 -1.78 -11.68 15.80
N VAL A 219 -2.53 -10.57 15.82
CA VAL A 219 -3.74 -10.44 16.64
C VAL A 219 -4.81 -11.45 16.23
N ALA A 220 -5.00 -11.70 14.93
CA ALA A 220 -5.97 -12.69 14.45
C ALA A 220 -5.68 -14.13 14.92
N ASN A 221 -4.41 -14.44 15.23
CA ASN A 221 -3.97 -15.79 15.56
C ASN A 221 -3.56 -15.97 17.04
N TRP A 222 -3.69 -14.92 17.86
CA TRP A 222 -3.08 -14.85 19.20
C TRP A 222 -3.50 -15.99 20.14
N GLU A 223 -4.78 -16.34 20.13
CA GLU A 223 -5.34 -17.38 21.01
C GLU A 223 -5.21 -18.79 20.41
N ALA A 224 -5.42 -18.93 19.10
CA ALA A 224 -5.55 -20.23 18.44
C ALA A 224 -4.23 -20.80 17.89
N HIS A 225 -3.35 -19.94 17.34
CA HIS A 225 -2.15 -20.35 16.60
C HIS A 225 -0.93 -19.51 17.04
N LYS A 226 -0.41 -19.83 18.22
CA LYS A 226 0.70 -19.09 18.87
C LYS A 226 1.99 -19.08 18.04
N ASP A 227 2.24 -20.15 17.30
CA ASP A 227 3.34 -20.26 16.35
C ASP A 227 3.27 -19.17 15.26
N ILE A 228 2.09 -18.98 14.66
CA ILE A 228 1.84 -17.94 13.67
C ILE A 228 1.91 -16.54 14.30
N ALA A 229 1.27 -16.36 15.46
CA ALA A 229 1.26 -15.09 16.17
C ALA A 229 2.66 -14.61 16.56
N PHE A 230 3.48 -15.48 17.16
CA PHE A 230 4.85 -15.13 17.52
C PHE A 230 5.76 -14.92 16.31
N THR A 231 5.56 -15.68 15.24
CA THR A 231 6.28 -15.43 13.97
C THR A 231 5.97 -14.04 13.42
N ALA A 232 4.70 -13.66 13.38
CA ALA A 232 4.27 -12.34 12.92
C ALA A 232 4.85 -11.22 13.81
N VAL A 233 4.80 -11.37 15.14
CA VAL A 233 5.43 -10.40 16.07
C VAL A 233 6.94 -10.30 15.86
N ALA A 234 7.63 -11.43 15.69
CA ALA A 234 9.07 -11.44 15.45
C ALA A 234 9.43 -10.69 14.16
N VAL A 235 8.70 -10.94 13.07
CA VAL A 235 8.91 -10.23 11.80
C VAL A 235 8.58 -8.74 11.92
N VAL A 236 7.51 -8.37 12.63
CA VAL A 236 7.19 -6.96 12.93
C VAL A 236 8.34 -6.30 13.70
N ALA A 237 8.86 -6.94 14.73
CA ALA A 237 9.99 -6.43 15.51
C ALA A 237 11.24 -6.23 14.63
N VAL A 238 11.55 -7.19 13.75
CA VAL A 238 12.65 -7.07 12.78
C VAL A 238 12.45 -5.88 11.85
N ILE A 239 11.25 -5.68 11.30
CA ILE A 239 10.94 -4.52 10.44
C ILE A 239 11.16 -3.21 11.20
N LEU A 240 10.63 -3.10 12.43
CA LEU A 240 10.74 -1.87 13.22
C LEU A 240 12.20 -1.55 13.59
N ILE A 241 12.96 -2.56 14.04
CA ILE A 241 14.38 -2.41 14.36
C ILE A 241 15.17 -2.04 13.10
N SER A 242 14.96 -2.74 11.98
CA SER A 242 15.60 -2.46 10.70
C SER A 242 15.31 -1.03 10.22
N ASN A 243 14.06 -0.58 10.31
CA ASN A 243 13.68 0.80 9.99
C ASN A 243 14.38 1.83 10.87
N GLY A 244 14.49 1.56 12.18
CA GLY A 244 15.21 2.40 13.13
C GLY A 244 16.71 2.49 12.82
N VAL A 245 17.35 1.35 12.55
CA VAL A 245 18.76 1.27 12.13
C VAL A 245 18.97 2.02 10.81
N HIS A 246 18.14 1.76 9.81
CA HIS A 246 18.21 2.43 8.51
C HIS A 246 18.04 3.95 8.66
N ALA A 247 17.08 4.42 9.47
CA ALA A 247 16.89 5.83 9.75
C ALA A 247 18.09 6.45 10.48
N TYR A 248 18.67 5.74 11.46
CA TYR A 248 19.85 6.18 12.19
C TYR A 248 21.09 6.26 11.30
N VAL A 249 21.36 5.25 10.48
CA VAL A 249 22.53 5.20 9.56
C VAL A 249 22.45 6.29 8.49
N ASN A 250 21.23 6.62 8.06
CA ASN A 250 21.00 7.64 7.04
C ASN A 250 20.63 9.02 7.61
N ARG A 251 20.78 9.22 8.93
CA ARG A 251 20.62 10.54 9.55
C ARG A 251 21.70 11.47 8.98
N GLY A 252 21.31 12.68 8.59
CA GLY A 252 22.25 13.68 8.06
C GLY A 252 22.65 13.52 6.58
N LYS A 253 22.44 12.35 5.94
CA LYS A 253 22.70 12.14 4.49
C LYS A 253 21.60 12.74 3.58
N HIS A 254 21.01 13.84 4.02
CA HIS A 254 19.62 14.23 3.78
C HIS A 254 19.17 14.20 2.31
N TYR A 255 18.04 13.54 2.04
CA TYR A 255 17.13 13.75 0.89
C TYR A 255 16.38 15.10 0.94
N LEU A 256 16.85 16.06 1.77
CA LEU A 256 16.13 17.28 2.13
C LEU A 256 16.88 18.53 1.73
N ILE A 257 16.28 19.33 0.83
CA ILE A 257 16.76 20.69 0.56
C ILE A 257 16.30 21.59 1.72
N GLN A 258 17.25 22.20 2.43
CA GLN A 258 16.94 23.23 3.43
C GLN A 258 16.36 24.48 2.77
N LYS A 259 15.45 25.16 3.47
CA LYS A 259 14.66 26.30 2.97
C LYS A 259 15.50 27.49 2.47
N ASN A 260 16.81 27.52 2.75
CA ASN A 260 17.73 28.60 2.41
C ASN A 260 18.77 28.25 1.31
N GLY A 261 18.58 27.18 0.53
CA GLY A 261 19.37 26.93 -0.69
C GLY A 261 20.86 26.63 -0.48
N THR A 262 21.32 26.44 0.75
CA THR A 262 22.69 26.01 1.04
C THR A 262 22.73 24.49 1.08
N THR A 263 23.20 23.89 -0.01
CA THR A 263 23.67 22.52 -0.05
C THR A 263 24.90 22.42 0.86
N MET A 264 24.79 21.78 2.03
CA MET A 264 26.00 21.32 2.69
C MET A 264 26.48 20.08 1.95
N ALA A 265 27.45 20.28 1.07
CA ALA A 265 28.32 19.20 0.64
C ALA A 265 29.16 18.77 1.85
N LYS A 266 28.97 17.54 2.31
CA LYS A 266 29.98 16.60 2.84
C LYS A 266 29.32 15.28 3.23
#